data_AF-A0A0Q5Q349-F1
#
_entry.id   AF-A0A0Q5Q349-F1
#
_cell.length_a   1.000
_cell.length_b   1.000
_cell.length_c   1.000
_cell.angle_alpha   90.00
_cell.angle_beta   90.00
_cell.angle_gamma   90.00
#
_symmetry.space_group_name_H-M   'P 1'
#
loop_
_entity.id
_entity.type
_entity.pdbx_description
1 polymer ?
#
loop_
_entity_poly.entity_id
_entity_poly.type
_entity_poly.pdbx_seq_one_letter_code
_entity_poly.pdbx_strand_id
1 'polypeptide(L)' 'MDAIHDRQFEKVKKGMNISECRNILGEPDESKIFDNYIMDVYYYFPMAEARFFYSQKDRKLRTTWRTDCD' A
#
# COMPACT_ATOMS: atom_id res chain seq x y z
N MET A 1 1.94 9.62 17.97
CA MET A 1 2.56 9.12 16.73
C MET A 1 1.94 7.76 16.48
N ASP A 2 1.01 7.74 15.54
CA ASP A 2 -0.16 6.84 15.54
C ASP A 2 0.15 5.39 15.15
N ALA A 3 0.04 4.51 16.14
CA ALA A 3 -0.04 3.04 16.00
C ALA A 3 -1.25 2.56 15.17
N ILE A 4 -2.01 3.48 14.56
CA ILE A 4 -3.19 3.21 13.73
C ILE A 4 -2.78 2.61 12.38
N HIS A 5 -1.67 3.07 11.79
CA HIS A 5 -1.23 2.62 10.46
C HIS A 5 -0.70 1.19 10.47
N ASP A 6 0.03 0.78 11.51
CA ASP A 6 0.55 -0.59 11.63
C ASP A 6 -0.54 -1.65 11.61
N ARG A 7 -1.62 -1.42 12.37
CA ARG A 7 -2.75 -2.35 12.47
C ARG A 7 -3.59 -2.42 11.19
N GLN A 8 -3.55 -1.39 10.35
CA GLN A 8 -4.25 -1.41 9.06
C GLN A 8 -3.43 -2.15 8.00
N PHE A 9 -2.10 -2.05 8.06
CA PHE A 9 -1.21 -2.76 7.14
C PHE A 9 -1.37 -4.28 7.24
N GLU A 10 -1.46 -4.83 8.45
CA GLU A 10 -1.67 -6.27 8.69
C GLU A 10 -3.00 -6.81 8.14
N LYS A 11 -4.00 -5.93 7.95
CA LYS A 11 -5.30 -6.32 7.37
C LYS A 11 -5.21 -6.49 5.85
N VAL A 12 -4.22 -5.89 5.21
CA VAL A 12 -4.04 -5.96 3.76
C VAL A 12 -3.24 -7.20 3.39
N LYS A 13 -3.78 -8.01 2.47
CA LYS A 13 -3.22 -9.31 2.09
C LYS A 13 -2.99 -9.39 0.58
N LYS A 14 -1.93 -10.11 0.16
CA LYS A 14 -1.68 -10.39 -1.25
C LYS A 14 -2.92 -11.00 -1.90
N GLY A 15 -3.25 -10.53 -3.11
CA GLY A 15 -4.43 -10.94 -3.86
C GLY A 15 -5.69 -10.09 -3.63
N MET A 16 -5.72 -9.22 -2.61
CA MET A 16 -6.81 -8.25 -2.41
C MET A 16 -6.88 -7.23 -3.56
N ASN A 17 -8.08 -6.74 -3.84
CA ASN A 17 -8.28 -5.70 -4.85
C ASN A 17 -7.76 -4.35 -4.34
N ILE A 18 -7.25 -3.50 -5.25
CA ILE A 18 -6.83 -2.13 -4.94
C ILE A 18 -7.92 -1.32 -4.23
N SER A 19 -9.20 -1.52 -4.57
CA SER A 19 -10.31 -0.85 -3.88
C SER A 19 -10.43 -1.29 -2.42
N GLU A 20 -10.29 -2.58 -2.14
CA GLU A 20 -10.32 -3.13 -0.78
C GLU A 20 -9.15 -2.61 0.05
N CYS A 21 -7.95 -2.59 -0.53
CA CYS A 21 -6.77 -2.05 0.13
C CYS A 21 -6.94 -0.57 0.49
N ARG A 22 -7.44 0.26 -0.44
CA ARG A 22 -7.71 1.69 -0.20
C ARG A 22 -8.84 1.92 0.81
N ASN A 23 -9.84 1.05 0.88
CA ASN A 23 -10.86 1.11 1.93
C ASN A 23 -10.28 0.85 3.33
N ILE A 24 -9.25 0.01 3.43
CA ILE A 24 -8.59 -0.32 4.70
C ILE A 24 -7.58 0.75 5.10
N LEU A 25 -6.75 1.19 4.15
CA LEU A 25 -5.61 2.09 4.37
C LEU A 25 -5.96 3.57 4.25
N GLY A 26 -7.09 3.89 3.59
CA GLY A 26 -7.40 5.24 3.16
C GLY A 26 -6.84 5.56 1.77
N GLU A 27 -6.99 6.83 1.39
CA GLU A 27 -6.40 7.34 0.15
C GLU A 27 -4.88 7.38 0.26
N PRO A 28 -4.15 6.93 -0.78
CA PRO A 28 -2.70 7.02 -0.80
C PRO A 28 -2.25 8.46 -1.00
N ASP A 29 -1.11 8.81 -0.40
CA ASP A 29 -0.47 10.11 -0.62
C ASP A 29 0.02 10.25 -2.07
N GLU A 30 0.53 9.15 -2.64
CA GLU A 30 0.91 9.09 -4.05
C GLU A 30 0.43 7.79 -4.70
N SER A 31 0.00 7.88 -5.96
CA SER A 31 -0.34 6.71 -6.78
C SER A 31 0.34 6.85 -8.14
N LYS A 32 1.27 5.96 -8.46
CA LYS A 32 2.02 5.95 -9.72
C LYS A 32 1.74 4.69 -10.51
N ILE A 33 1.69 4.83 -11.83
CA ILE A 33 1.52 3.70 -12.77
C ILE A 33 2.84 3.54 -13.51
N PHE A 34 3.40 2.33 -13.49
CA PHE A 34 4.62 2.00 -14.23
C PHE A 34 4.60 0.53 -14.64
N ASP A 35 5.16 0.24 -15.82
CA ASP A 35 5.13 -1.08 -16.45
C ASP A 35 3.72 -1.70 -16.40
N ASN A 36 3.59 -2.82 -15.67
CA ASN A 36 2.34 -3.54 -15.44
C ASN A 36 1.80 -3.38 -14.01
N TYR A 37 2.29 -2.39 -13.27
CA TYR A 37 1.96 -2.16 -11.86
C TYR A 37 1.36 -0.78 -11.61
N ILE A 38 0.50 -0.74 -10.58
CA ILE A 38 0.07 0.46 -9.90
C ILE A 38 0.76 0.42 -8.54
N MET A 39 1.39 1.51 -8.14
CA MET A 39 2.05 1.64 -6.85
C MET A 39 1.38 2.76 -6.06
N ASP A 40 0.77 2.40 -4.95
CA ASP A 40 0.28 3.34 -3.95
C ASP A 40 1.33 3.52 -2.86
N VAL A 41 1.58 4.76 -2.44
CA VAL A 41 2.52 5.14 -1.40
C VAL A 41 1.77 5.82 -0.26
N TYR A 42 2.08 5.41 0.97
CA TYR A 42 1.53 5.94 2.21
C TYR A 42 2.65 6.37 3.16
N TYR A 43 2.66 7.62 3.62
CA TYR A 43 3.66 8.16 4.54
C TYR A 43 3.10 8.21 5.98
N TYR A 44 3.78 7.58 6.96
CA TYR A 44 3.26 7.44 8.35
C TYR A 44 4.29 7.76 9.45
N PHE A 45 5.51 8.14 9.10
CA PHE A 45 6.52 8.73 10.00
C PHE A 45 7.37 9.71 9.16
N PRO A 46 8.03 10.74 9.72
CA PRO A 46 8.76 11.76 8.95
C PRO A 46 9.75 11.25 7.90
N MET A 47 10.17 9.97 7.95
CA MET A 47 10.99 9.32 6.92
C MET A 47 10.54 7.88 6.58
N ALA A 48 9.32 7.45 6.96
CA ALA A 48 8.85 6.09 6.69
C ALA A 48 7.68 6.09 5.69
N GLU A 49 7.78 5.21 4.70
CA GLU A 49 6.76 4.99 3.68
C GLU A 49 6.38 3.51 3.58
N ALA A 50 5.17 3.28 3.09
CA ALA A 50 4.62 1.98 2.77
C ALA A 50 4.21 2.01 1.31
N ARG A 51 4.72 1.06 0.53
CA ARG A 51 4.45 0.94 -0.90
C ARG A 51 3.66 -0.33 -1.14
N PHE A 52 2.55 -0.21 -1.87
CA PHE A 52 1.67 -1.31 -2.25
C PHE A 52 1.64 -1.43 -3.76
N PHE A 53 2.01 -2.61 -4.27
CA PHE A 53 2.16 -2.85 -5.70
C PHE A 53 1.03 -3.75 -6.20
N TYR A 54 0.16 -3.20 -7.03
CA TYR A 54 -0.98 -3.88 -7.63
C TYR A 54 -0.69 -4.18 -9.10
N SER A 55 -1.17 -5.31 -9.60
CA SER A 55 -1.11 -5.59 -11.04
C SER A 55 -2.16 -4.76 -11.77
N GLN A 56 -1.78 -4.06 -12.85
CA GLN A 56 -2.71 -3.26 -13.65
C GLN A 56 -3.81 -4.12 -14.31
N LYS A 57 -3.48 -5.38 -14.65
CA LYS A 57 -4.38 -6.29 -15.38
C LYS A 57 -5.60 -6.70 -14.56
N ASP A 58 -5.39 -7.10 -13.31
CA ASP A 58 -6.43 -7.62 -12.42
C ASP A 58 -6.68 -6.75 -11.19
N ARG A 59 -5.92 -5.66 -11.05
CA ARG A 59 -5.97 -4.71 -9.94
C ARG A 59 -5.75 -5.35 -8.57
N LYS A 60 -5.06 -6.50 -8.53
CA LYS A 60 -4.78 -7.25 -7.30
C LYS A 60 -3.41 -6.92 -6.74
N LEU A 61 -3.33 -6.86 -5.42
CA LEU A 61 -2.08 -6.65 -4.69
C LEU A 61 -1.13 -7.83 -4.92
N ARG A 62 0.07 -7.54 -5.41
CA ARG A 62 1.13 -8.53 -5.67
C ARG A 62 2.14 -8.54 -4.55
N THR A 63 2.58 -7.36 -4.13
CA THR A 63 3.56 -7.22 -3.07
C THR A 63 3.43 -5.91 -2.34
N THR A 64 4.03 -5.86 -1.16
CA THR A 64 4.12 -4.66 -0.32
C THR A 64 5.57 -4.46 0.09
N TRP A 65 5.94 -3.23 0.39
CA TRP A 65 7.26 -2.85 0.90
C TRP A 65 7.09 -1.75 1.94
N ARG A 66 7.97 -1.73 2.95
CA ARG A 66 7.95 -0.73 4.03
C ARG A 66 9.38 -0.35 4.39
N THR A 67 9.62 0.93 4.66
CA THR A 67 10.94 1.45 5.03
C THR A 67 11.35 1.10 6.46
N ASP A 68 10.40 0.86 7.35
CA ASP A 68 10.64 0.63 8.78
C ASP A 68 10.86 -0.85 9.15
N CYS A 69 10.77 -1.75 8.15
CA CYS A 69 11.07 -3.18 8.29
C CYS A 69 12.37 -3.58 7.55
N ASP A 70 13.23 -2.60 7.22
CA ASP A 70 14.57 -2.80 6.65
C ASP A 70 15.66 -2.40 7.66
#